data_AF-A0A1V4Z9D2-F1
#
_entry.id   AF-A0A1V4Z9D2-F1
#
_cell.length_a   1.000
_cell.length_b   1.000
_cell.length_c   1.000
_cell.angle_alpha   90.00
_cell.angle_beta   90.00
_cell.angle_gamma   90.00
#
_symmetry.space_group_name_H-M   'P 1'
#
loop_
_entity.id
_entity.type
_entity.pdbx_description
1 polymer ?
#
loop_
_entity_poly.entity_id
_entity_poly.type
_entity_poly.pdbx_seq_one_letter_code
_entity_poly.pdbx_strand_id
1 'polypeptide(L)'
;MSETERITIRIPSDKVEALEMLVREGKYPTISDAIRAAIDSFVDSNFTPDHIERVTVELPKGNVVELECLVKDGDSVSIDDAIRNAVREYTRKRLRVMEEMH
;
A
#
# COMPACT_ATOMS: atom_id res chain seq x y z
N MET A 1 13.27 16.52 -9.93
CA MET A 1 12.45 16.73 -11.13
C MET A 1 12.05 15.35 -11.62
N SER A 2 10.86 14.88 -11.27
CA SER A 2 10.36 13.60 -11.75
C SER A 2 10.05 13.73 -13.24
N GLU A 3 10.72 12.94 -14.08
CA GLU A 3 10.38 12.82 -15.49
C GLU A 3 8.92 12.32 -15.59
N THR A 4 8.12 13.00 -16.40
CA THR A 4 6.73 12.59 -16.65
C THR A 4 6.58 12.30 -18.13
N GLU A 5 6.00 11.16 -18.45
CA GLU A 5 5.78 10.72 -19.83
C GLU A 5 4.31 10.89 -20.19
N ARG A 6 4.05 11.44 -21.39
CA ARG A 6 2.68 11.63 -21.88
C ARG A 6 2.21 10.39 -22.61
N ILE A 7 1.18 9.75 -22.08
CA ILE A 7 0.51 8.61 -22.70
C ILE A 7 -0.81 9.07 -23.32
N THR A 8 -1.10 8.66 -24.55
CA THR A 8 -2.38 8.92 -25.23
C THR A 8 -3.03 7.59 -25.59
N ILE A 9 -4.25 7.35 -25.08
CA ILE A 9 -4.99 6.10 -25.30
C ILE A 9 -6.39 6.39 -25.83
N ARG A 10 -6.96 5.43 -26.57
CA ARG A 10 -8.38 5.44 -26.93
C ARG A 10 -9.13 4.53 -25.97
N ILE A 11 -10.18 5.05 -25.36
CA ILE A 11 -10.98 4.34 -24.36
C ILE A 11 -12.43 4.32 -24.85
N PRO A 12 -13.15 3.19 -24.70
CA PRO A 12 -14.58 3.12 -25.00
C PRO A 12 -15.39 4.17 -24.23
N SER A 13 -16.49 4.65 -24.82
CA SER A 13 -17.27 5.78 -24.29
C SER A 13 -17.93 5.48 -22.94
N ASP A 14 -18.36 4.24 -22.72
CA ASP A 14 -18.92 3.75 -21.45
C ASP A 14 -17.93 3.92 -20.28
N LYS A 15 -16.63 3.67 -20.53
CA LYS A 15 -15.58 3.85 -19.53
C LYS A 15 -15.29 5.33 -19.26
N VAL A 16 -15.37 6.18 -20.28
CA VAL A 16 -15.22 7.63 -20.12
C VAL A 16 -16.35 8.17 -19.26
N GLU A 17 -17.60 7.77 -19.52
CA GLU A 17 -18.76 8.15 -18.71
C GLU A 17 -18.61 7.73 -17.24
N ALA A 18 -18.14 6.50 -16.99
CA ALA A 18 -17.88 6.03 -15.63
C ALA A 18 -16.80 6.88 -14.92
N LEU A 19 -15.72 7.26 -15.61
CA LEU A 19 -14.69 8.14 -15.05
C LEU A 19 -15.22 9.54 -14.77
N GLU A 20 -16.06 10.08 -15.66
CA GLU A 20 -16.72 11.37 -15.45
C GLU A 20 -17.66 11.34 -14.24
N MET A 21 -18.38 10.24 -14.02
CA MET A 21 -19.20 10.07 -12.81
C MET A 21 -18.36 10.12 -11.54
N LEU A 22 -17.21 9.44 -11.51
CA LEU A 22 -16.30 9.47 -10.36
C LEU A 22 -15.77 10.88 -10.06
N VAL A 23 -15.51 11.68 -11.09
CA VAL A 23 -15.12 13.10 -10.93
C VAL A 23 -16.30 13.93 -10.44
N ARG A 24 -17.50 13.72 -10.99
CA ARG A 24 -18.72 14.44 -10.60
C ARG A 24 -19.13 14.16 -9.15
N GLU A 25 -18.91 12.94 -8.67
CA GLU A 25 -19.09 12.55 -7.27
C GLU A 25 -18.02 13.14 -6.34
N GLY A 26 -17.01 13.83 -6.89
CA GLY A 26 -15.93 14.44 -6.14
C GLY A 26 -14.88 13.46 -5.62
N LYS A 27 -14.91 12.19 -6.05
CA LYS A 27 -13.91 11.18 -5.64
C LYS A 27 -12.53 11.48 -6.21
N TYR A 28 -12.48 12.10 -7.39
CA TYR A 28 -11.24 12.54 -8.03
C TYR A 28 -11.39 13.95 -8.60
N PRO A 29 -10.33 14.79 -8.58
CA PRO A 29 -10.40 16.14 -9.15
C PRO A 29 -10.56 16.16 -10.66
N THR A 30 -9.89 15.24 -11.37
CA THR A 30 -9.96 15.12 -12.84
C THR A 30 -9.97 13.66 -13.28
N ILE A 31 -10.37 13.42 -14.52
CA ILE A 31 -10.31 12.08 -15.15
C ILE A 31 -8.86 11.57 -15.14
N SER A 32 -7.88 12.45 -15.39
CA SER A 32 -6.47 12.09 -15.37
C SER A 32 -6.00 11.63 -13.99
N ASP A 33 -6.53 12.21 -12.91
CA ASP A 33 -6.21 11.78 -11.54
C ASP A 33 -6.80 10.40 -11.24
N ALA A 34 -8.05 10.16 -11.67
CA ALA A 34 -8.68 8.84 -11.56
C ALA A 34 -7.88 7.77 -12.34
N ILE A 35 -7.43 8.09 -13.56
CA ILE A 35 -6.62 7.17 -14.37
C ILE A 35 -5.26 6.92 -13.73
N ARG A 36 -4.57 7.95 -13.22
CA ARG A 36 -3.29 7.76 -12.52
C ARG A 36 -3.45 6.85 -11.31
N ALA A 37 -4.44 7.11 -10.45
CA ALA A 37 -4.71 6.27 -9.29
C ALA A 37 -5.02 4.81 -9.68
N ALA A 38 -5.74 4.59 -10.78
CA ALA A 38 -6.02 3.25 -11.28
C ALA A 38 -4.75 2.56 -11.83
N ILE A 39 -3.89 3.28 -12.55
CA ILE A 39 -2.60 2.76 -13.04
C ILE A 39 -1.69 2.40 -11.87
N ASP A 40 -1.55 3.30 -10.89
CA ASP A 40 -0.73 3.07 -9.69
C ASP A 40 -1.20 1.82 -8.95
N SER A 41 -2.51 1.71 -8.70
CA SER A 41 -3.11 0.52 -8.07
C SER A 41 -2.90 -0.75 -8.89
N PHE A 42 -3.01 -0.68 -10.22
CA PHE A 42 -2.81 -1.82 -11.10
C PHE A 42 -1.35 -2.27 -11.11
N VAL A 43 -0.39 -1.34 -11.18
CA VAL A 43 1.03 -1.64 -11.13
C VAL A 43 1.41 -2.22 -9.77
N ASP A 44 0.94 -1.60 -8.68
CA ASP A 44 1.19 -2.09 -7.33
C ASP A 44 0.66 -3.51 -7.13
N SER A 45 -0.48 -3.85 -7.72
CA SER A 45 -1.08 -5.19 -7.59
C SER A 45 -0.37 -6.26 -8.44
N ASN A 46 0.23 -5.88 -9.56
CA ASN A 46 0.85 -6.84 -10.51
C ASN A 46 2.38 -6.94 -10.38
N PHE A 47 3.03 -5.94 -9.79
CA PHE A 47 4.48 -5.89 -9.63
C PHE A 47 4.94 -6.06 -8.17
N THR A 48 4.02 -6.31 -7.22
CA THR A 48 4.38 -6.93 -5.94
C THR A 48 4.90 -8.34 -6.19
N PRO A 49 6.13 -8.70 -5.76
CA PRO A 49 6.69 -10.04 -5.93
C PRO A 49 5.75 -11.12 -5.38
N ASP A 50 5.68 -12.30 -6.03
CA ASP A 50 4.78 -13.43 -5.68
C ASP A 50 4.87 -13.92 -4.21
N HIS A 51 5.90 -13.50 -3.48
CA HIS A 51 6.20 -13.85 -2.09
C HIS A 51 5.95 -12.67 -1.11
N ILE A 52 5.36 -11.57 -1.58
CA ILE A 52 5.01 -10.39 -0.79
C ILE A 52 3.53 -10.11 -0.95
N GLU A 53 2.73 -10.57 0.03
CA GLU A 53 1.33 -10.18 0.15
C GLU A 53 1.25 -8.87 0.94
N ARG A 54 0.68 -7.82 0.33
CA ARG A 54 0.44 -6.54 1.02
C ARG A 54 -0.91 -6.60 1.73
N VAL A 55 -0.89 -6.46 3.05
CA VAL A 55 -2.11 -6.43 3.89
C VAL A 55 -2.32 -5.01 4.41
N THR A 56 -3.48 -4.44 4.14
CA THR A 56 -3.89 -3.17 4.76
C THR A 56 -4.45 -3.46 6.15
N VAL A 57 -3.88 -2.80 7.17
CA VAL A 57 -4.30 -2.93 8.57
C VAL A 57 -4.62 -1.57 9.16
N GLU A 58 -5.77 -1.47 9.83
CA GLU A 58 -6.13 -0.30 10.62
C GLU A 58 -5.53 -0.42 12.01
N LEU A 59 -4.75 0.59 12.42
CA LEU A 59 -4.11 0.63 13.73
C LEU A 59 -4.70 1.76 14.57
N PRO A 60 -4.90 1.54 15.89
CA PRO A 60 -5.25 2.61 16.82
C PRO A 60 -4.19 3.71 16.81
N LYS A 61 -4.61 4.96 16.95
CA LYS A 61 -3.70 6.12 16.93
C LYS A 61 -2.55 6.02 17.94
N GLY A 62 -2.79 5.44 19.11
CA GLY A 62 -1.75 5.23 20.12
C GLY A 62 -0.60 4.36 19.62
N ASN A 63 -0.91 3.25 18.96
CA ASN A 63 0.09 2.32 18.41
C ASN A 63 0.90 2.97 17.28
N VAL A 64 0.28 3.86 16.51
CA VAL A 64 0.99 4.62 15.46
C VAL A 64 2.05 5.55 16.09
N VAL A 65 1.72 6.22 17.20
CA VAL A 65 2.67 7.08 17.91
C VAL A 65 3.84 6.28 18.47
N GLU A 66 3.60 5.08 19.01
CA GLU A 66 4.67 4.20 19.49
C GLU A 66 5.60 3.75 18.35
N LEU A 67 5.04 3.41 17.19
CA LEU A 67 5.82 3.09 15.99
C LEU A 67 6.65 4.28 15.50
N GLU A 68 6.13 5.51 15.58
CA GLU A 68 6.89 6.72 15.27
C GLU A 68 8.06 6.94 16.25
N CYS A 69 7.89 6.62 17.54
CA CYS A 69 8.97 6.69 18.51
C CYS A 69 10.10 5.71 18.16
N LEU A 70 9.78 4.45 17.80
CA LEU A 70 10.77 3.46 17.37
C LEU A 70 11.61 3.93 16.18
N VAL A 71 11.00 4.67 15.25
CA VAL A 71 11.73 5.26 14.12
C VAL A 71 12.62 6.41 14.57
N LYS A 72 12.12 7.28 15.46
CA LYS A 72 12.88 8.41 16.00
C LYS A 72 14.10 7.99 16.83
N ASP A 73 13.93 6.91 17.60
CA ASP A 73 14.97 6.37 18.47
C ASP A 73 16.05 5.59 17.67
N GLY A 74 15.81 5.38 16.36
CA GLY A 74 16.74 4.72 15.45
C GLY A 74 16.66 3.19 15.46
N ASP A 75 15.71 2.62 16.20
CA ASP A 75 15.47 1.17 16.29
C ASP A 75 14.87 0.61 14.99
N SER A 76 14.28 1.44 14.14
CA SER A 76 13.73 1.04 12.84
C SER A 76 13.87 2.13 11.80
N VAL A 77 14.03 1.73 10.53
CA VAL A 77 14.25 2.68 9.42
C VAL A 77 12.93 3.36 9.01
N SER A 78 11.80 2.68 9.19
CA SER A 78 10.46 3.21 8.94
C SER A 78 9.41 2.49 9.78
N ILE A 79 8.18 3.02 9.82
CA ILE A 79 7.03 2.38 10.48
C ILE A 79 6.80 0.99 9.88
N ASP A 80 6.86 0.87 8.55
CA ASP A 80 6.70 -0.42 7.86
C ASP A 80 7.80 -1.42 8.23
N ASP A 81 9.04 -0.95 8.44
CA ASP A 81 10.15 -1.78 8.89
C ASP A 81 9.97 -2.26 10.33
N ALA A 82 9.50 -1.39 11.22
CA ALA A 82 9.15 -1.73 12.60
C ALA A 82 8.07 -2.82 12.65
N ILE A 83 7.00 -2.67 11.87
CA ILE A 83 5.92 -3.67 11.75
C ILE A 83 6.48 -4.99 11.20
N ARG A 84 7.26 -4.93 10.12
CA ARG A 84 7.85 -6.13 9.50
C ARG A 84 8.73 -6.90 10.49
N ASN A 85 9.55 -6.22 11.27
CA ASN A 85 10.41 -6.84 12.28
C ASN A 85 9.58 -7.48 13.39
N ALA A 86 8.58 -6.77 13.93
CA ALA A 86 7.70 -7.29 14.96
C ALA A 86 6.97 -8.57 14.51
N VAL A 87 6.38 -8.55 13.31
CA VAL A 87 5.67 -9.72 12.73
C VAL A 87 6.65 -10.87 12.49
N ARG A 88 7.84 -10.59 11.94
CA ARG A 88 8.87 -11.61 11.70
C ARG A 88 9.32 -12.29 12.99
N GLU A 89 9.55 -11.53 14.07
CA GLU A 89 9.90 -12.09 15.36
C GLU A 89 8.78 -12.91 15.99
N TYR A 90 7.55 -12.42 15.92
CA TYR A 90 6.38 -13.13 16.43
C TYR A 90 6.21 -14.48 15.73
N THR A 91 6.24 -14.50 14.40
CA THR A 91 6.12 -15.74 13.61
C THR A 91 7.27 -16.70 13.91
N ARG A 92 8.51 -16.20 14.02
CA ARG A 92 9.67 -17.02 14.39
C ARG A 92 9.51 -17.66 15.76
N LYS A 93 9.05 -16.91 16.77
CA LYS A 93 8.77 -17.43 18.12
C LYS A 93 7.66 -18.48 18.08
N ARG A 94 6.58 -18.22 17.35
CA ARG A 94 5.45 -19.14 17.20
C ARG A 94 5.85 -20.46 16.54
N LEU A 95 6.68 -20.42 15.49
CA LEU A 95 7.15 -21.64 14.82
C LEU A 95 8.01 -22.51 15.73
N ARG A 96 8.92 -21.91 16.51
CA ARG A 96 9.72 -22.66 17.50
C ARG A 96 8.86 -23.39 18.53
N VAL A 97 7.84 -22.72 19.06
CA VAL A 97 6.89 -23.34 19.99
C VAL A 97 6.15 -24.52 19.34
N MET A 98 5.81 -24.41 18.06
CA MET A 98 5.15 -25.51 17.33
C MET A 98 6.09 -26.70 17.05
N GLU A 99 7.37 -26.42 16.78
CA GLU A 99 8.42 -27.45 16.61
C GLU A 99 8.73 -28.17 17.93
N GLU A 100 8.74 -27.47 19.06
CA GLU A 100 8.97 -28.04 20.41
C GLU A 100 7.77 -28.87 20.93
N MET A 101 6.60 -28.75 20.30
CA MET A 101 5.39 -29.52 20.64
C MET A 101 5.25 -30.84 19.85
N HIS A 102 6.14 -31.12 18.88
CA HIS A 102 6.23 -32.39 18.14
C HIS A 102 7.42 -33.23 18.61
#